data_AF-A0A1C6RBS9-F1
#
_entry.id   AF-A0A1C6RBS9-F1
#
_cell.length_a   1.000
_cell.length_b   1.000
_cell.length_c   1.000
_cell.angle_alpha   90.00
_cell.angle_beta   90.00
_cell.angle_gamma   90.00
#
_symmetry.space_group_name_H-M   'P 1'
#
loop_
_entity.id
_entity.type
_entity.pdbx_description
1 polymer ?
#
loop_
_entity_poly.entity_id
_entity_poly.type
_entity_poly.pdbx_seq_one_letter_code
_entity_poly.pdbx_strand_id
1 'polypeptide(L)'
;MDGVQLPYVVLTRVSGGPAVTEGAELALTSGTAQDGVWSATIQVPSTWNGRWEPSRLVAVDEGSRRLDVDPRNLSSAATLDVAGTHLPAVTMEFVPDPLVGDGRLTMRGRFFYEDTGKGIPHQPIFFGEDSLWVEHPGVPNGRTAADGSFSKVYP
;
A
#
# COMPACT_ATOMS: atom_id res chain seq x y z
N MET A 1 11.70 28.32 14.53
CA MET A 1 11.15 27.22 13.72
C MET A 1 10.98 26.10 14.73
N ASP A 2 9.81 26.06 15.33
CA ASP A 2 9.63 25.43 16.62
C ASP A 2 9.15 24.00 16.34
N GLY A 3 10.14 23.13 16.10
CA GLY A 3 9.96 21.74 15.68
C GLY A 3 9.43 20.86 16.82
N VAL A 4 8.20 21.13 17.26
CA VAL A 4 7.47 20.22 18.15
C VAL A 4 7.20 18.94 17.38
N GLN A 5 7.93 17.88 17.74
CA GLN A 5 7.66 16.55 17.22
C GLN A 5 6.28 16.13 17.76
N LEU A 6 5.28 16.10 16.87
CA LEU A 6 3.92 15.68 17.24
C LEU A 6 3.95 14.25 17.79
N PRO A 7 3.11 13.92 18.79
CA PRO A 7 2.98 12.54 19.24
C PRO A 7 2.60 11.66 18.05
N TYR A 8 3.09 10.42 18.02
CA TYR A 8 2.75 9.49 16.95
C TYR A 8 2.54 8.07 17.49
N VAL A 9 1.73 7.31 16.75
CA VAL A 9 1.46 5.90 17.01
C VAL A 9 1.96 5.07 15.83
N VAL A 10 2.45 3.86 16.10
CA VAL A 10 2.85 2.89 15.07
C VAL A 10 2.07 1.60 15.24
N LEU A 11 1.40 1.15 14.18
CA LEU A 11 0.84 -0.20 14.07
C LEU A 11 1.88 -1.14 13.46
N THR A 12 1.97 -2.36 13.99
CA THR A 12 2.77 -3.44 13.41
C THR A 12 1.87 -4.61 13.04
N ARG A 13 2.05 -5.18 11.84
CA ARG A 13 1.44 -6.46 11.47
C ARG A 13 2.13 -7.60 12.21
N VAL A 14 1.38 -8.34 13.01
CA VAL A 14 1.88 -9.47 13.82
C VAL A 14 1.57 -10.84 13.20
N SER A 15 0.59 -10.94 12.30
CA SER A 15 0.32 -12.16 11.53
C SER A 15 -0.42 -11.86 10.22
N GLY A 16 -0.50 -12.84 9.31
CA GLY A 16 -1.22 -12.72 8.03
C GLY A 16 -0.40 -12.15 6.86
N GLY A 17 0.91 -11.95 7.05
CA GLY A 17 1.84 -11.49 6.02
C GLY A 17 3.22 -11.18 6.60
N PRO A 18 4.15 -10.62 5.81
CA PRO A 18 5.42 -10.12 6.32
C PRO A 18 5.19 -8.99 7.34
N ALA A 19 6.11 -8.86 8.29
CA ALA A 19 6.07 -7.77 9.26
C ALA A 19 6.21 -6.43 8.54
N VAL A 20 5.23 -5.55 8.75
CA VAL A 20 5.17 -4.19 8.20
C VAL A 20 4.70 -3.27 9.31
N THR A 21 5.22 -2.05 9.33
CA THR A 21 4.85 -1.00 10.27
C THR A 21 4.23 0.18 9.54
N GLU A 22 3.17 0.76 10.10
CA GLU A 22 2.64 2.05 9.66
C GLU A 22 2.54 3.01 10.84
N GLY A 23 3.00 4.25 10.66
CA GLY A 23 2.87 5.31 11.65
C GLY A 23 1.85 6.37 11.26
N ALA A 24 1.25 7.01 12.26
CA ALA A 24 0.50 8.25 12.06
C ALA A 24 0.73 9.23 13.21
N GLU A 25 0.81 10.51 12.85
CA GLU A 25 0.85 11.61 13.80
C GLU A 25 -0.53 11.77 14.45
N LEU A 26 -0.51 11.99 15.76
CA LEU A 26 -1.68 12.16 16.59
C LEU A 26 -1.98 13.65 16.74
N ALA A 27 -3.25 14.00 16.57
CA ALA A 27 -3.78 15.32 16.87
C ALA A 27 -4.61 15.28 18.17
N LEU A 28 -4.47 16.29 19.02
CA LEU A 28 -5.33 16.47 20.19
C LEU A 28 -6.74 16.80 19.71
N THR A 29 -7.72 15.95 20.01
CA THR A 29 -9.12 16.12 19.61
C THR A 29 -10.02 16.59 20.75
N SER A 30 -9.64 16.35 22.01
CA SER A 30 -10.29 16.94 23.18
C SER A 30 -9.39 16.92 24.42
N GLY A 31 -9.72 17.76 25.42
CA GLY A 31 -8.96 17.84 26.67
C GLY A 31 -7.73 18.75 26.57
N THR A 32 -6.66 18.37 27.25
CA THR A 32 -5.40 19.12 27.33
C THR A 32 -4.23 18.29 26.82
N ALA A 33 -3.05 18.90 26.66
CA ALA A 33 -1.87 18.16 26.20
C ALA A 33 -1.44 17.04 27.17
N GLN A 34 -1.68 17.21 28.48
CA GLN A 34 -1.30 16.27 29.53
C GLN A 34 -2.41 15.25 29.87
N ASP A 35 -3.66 15.61 29.60
CA ASP A 35 -4.83 14.79 29.85
C ASP A 35 -5.87 15.07 28.77
N GLY A 36 -5.73 14.35 27.65
CA GLY A 36 -6.51 14.60 26.46
C GLY A 36 -6.68 13.36 25.61
N VAL A 37 -7.66 13.43 24.72
CA VAL A 37 -7.89 12.43 23.69
C VAL A 37 -7.12 12.84 22.46
N TRP A 38 -6.28 11.93 22.00
CA TRP A 38 -5.46 12.09 20.82
C TRP A 38 -5.93 11.12 19.74
N SER A 39 -5.99 11.56 18.48
CA SER A 39 -6.53 10.76 17.39
C SER A 39 -5.69 10.91 16.12
N ALA A 40 -5.60 9.82 15.37
CA ALA A 40 -4.95 9.76 14.06
C ALA A 40 -5.78 8.86 13.13
N THR A 41 -5.61 9.04 11.83
CA THR A 41 -6.22 8.20 10.80
C THR A 41 -5.14 7.47 10.04
N ILE A 42 -5.20 6.13 10.03
CA ILE A 42 -4.34 5.28 9.21
C ILE A 42 -5.18 4.69 8.08
N GLN A 43 -4.72 4.84 6.84
CA GLN A 43 -5.38 4.25 5.66
C GLN A 43 -4.97 2.77 5.56
N VAL A 44 -5.95 1.87 5.59
CA VAL A 44 -5.73 0.41 5.56
C VAL A 44 -6.04 -0.12 4.15
N PRO A 45 -5.05 -0.40 3.29
CA PRO A 45 -5.29 -0.97 1.97
C PRO A 45 -5.64 -2.46 2.05
N SER A 46 -6.21 -3.02 0.98
CA SER A 46 -6.56 -4.46 0.91
C SER A 46 -5.36 -5.39 1.11
N THR A 47 -4.13 -4.94 0.80
CA THR A 47 -2.88 -5.68 1.01
C THR A 47 -2.47 -5.82 2.49
N TRP A 48 -3.23 -5.22 3.40
CA TRP A 48 -2.98 -5.28 4.84
C TRP A 48 -3.66 -6.43 5.57
N ASN A 49 -4.15 -7.44 4.83
CA ASN A 49 -4.71 -8.65 5.42
C ASN A 49 -3.82 -9.19 6.56
N GLY A 50 -4.44 -9.47 7.71
CA GLY A 50 -3.74 -9.96 8.90
C GLY A 50 -4.13 -9.27 10.19
N ARG A 51 -3.42 -9.62 11.27
CA ARG A 51 -3.60 -9.02 12.59
C ARG A 51 -2.57 -7.92 12.82
N TRP A 52 -3.03 -6.80 13.37
CA TRP A 52 -2.25 -5.60 13.64
C TRP A 52 -2.37 -5.17 15.10
N GLU A 53 -1.30 -4.59 15.62
CA GLU A 53 -1.24 -4.11 17.00
C GLU A 53 -0.54 -2.76 17.08
N PRO A 54 -0.99 -1.83 17.94
CA PRO A 54 -0.21 -0.64 18.29
C PRO A 54 1.07 -1.08 19.00
N SER A 55 2.19 -0.88 18.34
CA SER A 55 3.52 -1.37 18.73
C SER A 55 4.43 -0.28 19.26
N ARG A 56 4.05 0.99 19.06
CA ARG A 56 4.80 2.13 19.57
C ARG A 56 3.90 3.33 19.76
N LEU A 57 4.04 4.00 20.89
CA LEU A 57 3.47 5.32 21.16
C LEU A 57 4.61 6.22 21.62
N VAL A 58 4.73 7.37 20.97
CA VAL A 58 5.78 8.34 21.24
C VAL A 58 5.20 9.71 21.42
N ALA A 59 5.71 10.43 22.42
CA ALA A 59 5.43 11.84 22.63
C ALA A 59 6.70 12.55 23.13
N VAL A 60 6.82 13.83 22.81
CA VAL A 60 7.92 14.68 23.29
C VAL A 60 7.30 15.91 23.96
N ASP A 61 7.76 16.24 25.16
CA ASP A 61 7.33 17.44 25.87
C ASP A 61 8.17 18.68 25.49
N GLU A 62 7.76 19.86 25.97
CA GLU A 62 8.48 21.12 25.72
C GLU A 62 9.92 21.12 26.26
N GLY A 63 10.21 20.27 27.25
CA GLY A 63 11.55 20.05 27.81
C GLY A 63 12.38 19.04 27.03
N SER A 64 11.93 18.61 25.85
CA SER A 64 12.55 17.55 25.03
C SER A 64 12.64 16.19 25.73
N ARG A 65 11.81 15.94 26.74
CA ARG A 65 11.71 14.61 27.37
C ARG A 65 10.81 13.75 26.50
N ARG A 66 11.23 12.50 26.28
CA ARG A 66 10.58 11.58 25.37
C ARG A 66 9.88 10.47 26.13
N LEU A 67 8.59 10.30 25.84
CA LEU A 67 7.86 9.06 26.07
C LEU A 67 8.08 8.15 24.86
N ASP A 68 8.42 6.89 25.10
CA ASP A 68 8.52 5.85 24.06
C ASP A 68 8.08 4.53 24.68
N VAL A 69 6.84 4.14 24.41
CA VAL A 69 6.20 2.98 25.03
C VAL A 69 5.74 2.02 23.94
N ASP A 70 5.87 0.73 24.21
CA ASP A 70 5.22 -0.32 23.42
C ASP A 70 3.85 -0.63 24.04
N PRO A 71 2.73 -0.24 23.39
CA PRO A 71 1.39 -0.45 23.93
C PRO A 71 1.01 -1.93 24.10
N ARG A 72 1.72 -2.86 23.43
CA ARG A 72 1.46 -4.32 23.56
C ARG A 72 1.78 -4.84 24.96
N ASN A 73 2.64 -4.13 25.70
CA ASN A 73 2.98 -4.47 27.08
C ASN A 73 1.99 -3.91 28.11
N LEU A 74 0.98 -3.17 27.67
CA LEU A 74 -0.05 -2.61 28.54
C LEU A 74 -1.22 -3.60 28.68
N SER A 75 -1.90 -3.59 29.83
CA SER A 75 -3.10 -4.40 30.05
C SER A 75 -4.27 -4.05 29.11
N SER A 76 -4.17 -2.92 28.41
CA SER A 76 -5.14 -2.42 27.43
C SER A 76 -4.66 -2.61 25.97
N ALA A 77 -3.78 -3.59 25.71
CA ALA A 77 -3.28 -3.87 24.37
C ALA A 77 -4.45 -4.12 23.40
N ALA A 78 -4.58 -3.26 22.40
CA ALA A 78 -5.61 -3.36 21.37
C ALA A 78 -5.09 -4.17 20.18
N THR A 79 -5.99 -4.91 19.54
CA THR A 79 -5.71 -5.63 18.29
C THR A 79 -6.68 -5.21 17.21
N LEU A 80 -6.21 -5.12 15.97
CA LEU A 80 -7.02 -4.88 14.77
C LEU A 80 -6.86 -6.07 13.82
N ASP A 81 -7.96 -6.79 13.56
CA ASP A 81 -8.01 -7.81 12.51
C ASP A 81 -8.45 -7.15 11.19
N VAL A 82 -7.61 -7.24 10.17
CA VAL A 82 -7.86 -6.72 8.82
C VAL A 82 -8.15 -7.89 7.89
N ALA A 83 -9.35 -7.92 7.31
CA ALA A 83 -9.73 -8.82 6.24
C ALA A 83 -9.57 -8.11 4.89
N GLY A 84 -8.41 -8.32 4.24
CA GLY A 84 -8.16 -7.80 2.92
C GLY A 84 -8.98 -8.55 1.87
N THR A 85 -9.78 -7.84 1.08
CA THR A 85 -10.51 -8.41 -0.06
C THR A 85 -10.17 -7.64 -1.32
N HIS A 86 -10.44 -8.24 -2.49
CA HIS A 86 -10.18 -7.63 -3.78
C HIS A 86 -8.70 -7.23 -3.94
N LEU A 87 -7.79 -8.15 -3.60
CA LEU A 87 -6.35 -7.97 -3.83
C LEU A 87 -6.08 -7.89 -5.34
N PRO A 88 -5.59 -6.76 -5.88
CA PRO A 88 -5.34 -6.64 -7.31
C PRO A 88 -4.09 -7.42 -7.72
N ALA A 89 -4.19 -8.17 -8.81
CA ALA A 89 -3.10 -8.89 -9.45
C ALA A 89 -3.06 -8.61 -10.95
N VAL A 90 -1.89 -8.82 -11.55
CA VAL A 90 -1.64 -8.68 -12.98
C VAL A 90 -0.92 -9.92 -13.51
N THR A 91 -1.38 -10.45 -14.64
CA THR A 91 -0.59 -11.36 -15.47
C THR A 91 -0.04 -10.63 -16.67
N MET A 92 1.11 -11.10 -17.16
CA MET A 92 1.71 -10.64 -18.41
C MET A 92 2.41 -11.82 -19.08
N GLU A 93 2.18 -11.98 -20.38
CA GLU A 93 2.88 -12.95 -21.22
C GLU A 93 3.22 -12.32 -22.58
N PHE A 94 4.28 -12.84 -23.18
CA PHE A 94 4.71 -12.50 -24.53
C PHE A 94 4.47 -13.69 -25.46
N VAL A 95 3.98 -13.42 -26.66
CA VAL A 95 3.67 -14.46 -27.64
C VAL A 95 4.17 -14.00 -29.03
N PRO A 96 5.04 -14.77 -29.70
CA PRO A 96 5.69 -16.00 -29.22
C PRO A 96 6.76 -15.76 -28.14
N ASP A 97 7.08 -16.82 -27.39
CA ASP A 97 8.17 -16.86 -26.40
C ASP A 97 8.97 -18.18 -26.57
N PRO A 98 10.22 -18.15 -27.09
CA PRO A 98 10.94 -16.95 -27.55
C PRO A 98 10.41 -16.47 -28.91
N LEU A 99 10.53 -15.16 -29.16
CA LEU A 99 10.42 -14.62 -30.52
C LEU A 99 11.71 -14.92 -31.30
N VAL A 100 11.55 -15.53 -32.49
CA VAL A 100 12.67 -15.86 -33.39
C VAL A 100 12.52 -15.06 -34.68
N GLY A 101 13.57 -14.30 -35.02
CA GLY A 101 13.59 -13.40 -36.18
C GLY A 101 12.75 -12.14 -35.97
N ASP A 102 12.40 -11.46 -37.07
CA ASP A 102 11.72 -10.16 -37.08
C ASP A 102 10.19 -10.30 -37.09
N GLY A 103 9.67 -11.31 -36.40
CA GLY A 103 8.23 -11.56 -36.31
C GLY A 103 7.53 -10.62 -35.34
N ARG A 104 6.20 -10.53 -35.43
CA ARG A 104 5.40 -9.73 -34.49
C ARG A 104 5.41 -10.33 -33.10
N LEU A 105 5.58 -9.47 -32.09
CA LEU A 105 5.42 -9.82 -30.68
C LEU A 105 4.07 -9.35 -30.17
N THR A 106 3.33 -10.21 -29.49
CA THR A 106 2.12 -9.81 -28.74
C THR A 106 2.41 -9.87 -27.27
N MET A 107 2.31 -8.74 -26.59
CA MET A 107 2.24 -8.71 -25.13
C MET A 107 0.78 -8.68 -24.71
N ARG A 108 0.36 -9.61 -23.85
CA ARG A 108 -1.01 -9.69 -23.36
C ARG A 108 -1.05 -10.09 -21.90
N GLY A 109 -2.18 -9.86 -21.25
CA GLY A 109 -2.32 -10.12 -19.83
C GLY A 109 -3.70 -9.76 -19.31
N ARG A 110 -3.82 -9.74 -17.98
CA ARG A 110 -5.09 -9.46 -17.30
C ARG A 110 -4.88 -8.81 -15.95
N PHE A 111 -5.67 -7.79 -15.65
CA PHE A 111 -5.82 -7.21 -14.31
C PHE A 111 -7.06 -7.84 -13.67
N PHE A 112 -6.92 -8.40 -12.47
CA PHE A 112 -8.00 -9.09 -11.79
C PHE A 112 -7.84 -9.02 -10.28
N TYR A 113 -8.92 -9.30 -9.55
CA TYR A 113 -8.86 -9.50 -8.11
C TYR A 113 -8.59 -10.98 -7.79
N GLU A 114 -7.57 -11.27 -6.98
CA GLU A 114 -7.11 -12.64 -6.70
C GLU A 114 -8.19 -13.51 -6.04
N ASP A 115 -8.98 -12.92 -5.15
CA ASP A 115 -9.99 -13.61 -4.36
C ASP A 115 -11.24 -14.00 -5.17
N THR A 116 -11.63 -13.17 -6.13
CA THR A 116 -12.85 -13.38 -6.94
C THR A 116 -12.58 -13.81 -8.38
N GLY A 117 -11.34 -13.66 -8.86
CA GLY A 117 -10.98 -13.82 -10.27
C GLY A 117 -11.63 -12.78 -11.20
N LYS A 118 -12.36 -11.80 -10.65
CA LYS A 118 -13.07 -10.78 -11.43
C LYS A 118 -12.07 -9.82 -12.05
N GLY A 119 -12.27 -9.50 -13.32
CA GLY A 119 -11.46 -8.53 -14.03
C GLY A 119 -11.58 -7.12 -13.45
N ILE A 120 -10.49 -6.35 -13.51
CA ILE A 120 -10.49 -4.93 -13.17
C ILE A 120 -10.59 -4.13 -14.48
N PRO A 121 -11.78 -3.60 -14.81
CA PRO A 121 -12.01 -3.01 -16.12
C PRO A 121 -11.50 -1.57 -16.23
N HIS A 122 -11.29 -1.12 -17.46
CA HIS A 122 -11.03 0.27 -17.86
C HIS A 122 -9.79 0.93 -17.23
N GLN A 123 -8.88 0.14 -16.65
CA GLN A 123 -7.64 0.65 -16.07
C GLN A 123 -6.73 1.17 -17.17
N PRO A 124 -6.14 2.37 -17.02
CA PRO A 124 -5.15 2.87 -17.97
C PRO A 124 -3.91 1.98 -17.95
N ILE A 125 -3.35 1.68 -19.12
CA ILE A 125 -2.15 0.88 -19.28
C ILE A 125 -1.10 1.69 -20.04
N PHE A 126 0.14 1.56 -19.59
CA PHE A 126 1.32 2.09 -20.25
C PHE A 126 2.12 0.91 -20.80
N PHE A 127 2.18 0.84 -22.12
CA PHE A 127 3.04 -0.06 -22.86
C PHE A 127 4.27 0.72 -23.30
N GLY A 128 5.46 0.32 -22.88
CA GLY A 128 6.70 1.01 -23.19
C GLY A 128 7.87 0.06 -23.24
N GLU A 129 8.91 0.47 -23.96
CA GLU A 129 10.23 -0.14 -23.93
C GLU A 129 11.05 0.58 -22.86
N ASP A 130 11.67 -0.17 -21.95
CA ASP A 130 12.64 0.41 -21.02
C ASP A 130 13.96 0.64 -21.79
N SER A 131 14.39 1.90 -21.85
CA SER A 131 15.63 2.33 -22.52
C SER A 131 16.74 2.75 -21.55
N LEU A 132 16.63 2.37 -20.26
CA LEU A 132 17.63 2.56 -19.21
C LEU A 132 17.95 4.04 -18.84
N TRP A 133 17.17 5.02 -19.31
CA TRP A 133 17.32 6.44 -18.95
C TRP A 133 15.96 7.11 -18.73
N VAL A 134 15.90 7.96 -17.69
CA VAL A 134 14.75 8.74 -17.17
C VAL A 134 13.41 8.48 -17.86
N GLU A 135 12.56 7.72 -17.18
CA GLU A 135 11.17 7.51 -17.57
C GLU A 135 10.34 8.76 -17.22
N HIS A 136 9.90 9.49 -18.24
CA HIS A 136 8.80 10.44 -18.07
C HIS A 136 7.48 9.66 -18.04
N PRO A 137 6.54 9.98 -17.14
CA PRO A 137 5.21 9.39 -17.19
C PRO A 137 4.59 9.72 -18.55
N GLY A 138 4.46 8.70 -19.41
CA GLY A 138 3.83 8.82 -20.72
C GLY A 138 2.33 9.09 -20.61
N VAL A 139 1.65 9.20 -21.74
CA VAL A 139 0.18 9.14 -21.78
C VAL A 139 -0.22 7.66 -21.89
N PRO A 140 -1.24 7.17 -21.16
CA PRO A 140 -1.68 5.79 -21.31
C PRO A 140 -1.98 5.46 -22.77
N ASN A 141 -1.42 4.37 -23.28
CA ASN A 141 -1.57 3.93 -24.67
C ASN A 141 -2.33 2.58 -24.77
N GLY A 142 -3.01 2.21 -23.70
CA GLY A 142 -3.94 1.09 -23.62
C GLY A 142 -4.93 1.24 -22.48
N ARG A 143 -5.94 0.38 -22.47
CA ARG A 143 -6.86 0.18 -21.34
C ARG A 143 -7.22 -1.29 -21.20
N THR A 144 -7.50 -1.73 -19.98
CA THR A 144 -8.08 -3.06 -19.77
C THR A 144 -9.51 -3.11 -20.33
N ALA A 145 -9.87 -4.24 -20.92
CA ALA A 145 -11.22 -4.56 -21.34
C ALA A 145 -12.14 -4.81 -20.14
N ALA A 146 -13.43 -5.07 -20.39
CA ALA A 146 -14.43 -5.29 -19.33
C ALA A 146 -14.11 -6.48 -18.41
N ASP A 147 -13.41 -7.49 -18.93
CA ASP A 147 -12.96 -8.67 -18.20
C ASP A 147 -11.57 -8.50 -17.56
N GLY A 148 -11.00 -7.29 -17.64
CA GLY A 148 -9.68 -6.95 -17.15
C GLY A 148 -8.54 -7.30 -18.10
N SER A 149 -8.82 -7.93 -19.26
CA SER A 149 -7.79 -8.33 -20.22
C SER A 149 -7.17 -7.14 -20.94
N PHE A 150 -5.92 -7.29 -21.39
CA PHE A 150 -5.22 -6.33 -22.24
C PHE A 150 -4.31 -7.02 -23.24
N SER A 151 -4.03 -6.34 -24.35
CA SER A 151 -3.08 -6.80 -25.36
C SER A 151 -2.49 -5.63 -26.16
N LYS A 152 -1.23 -5.76 -26.55
CA LYS A 152 -0.50 -4.87 -27.45
C LYS A 152 0.36 -5.70 -28.39
N VAL A 153 0.24 -5.42 -29.69
CA VAL A 153 1.10 -6.00 -30.72
C VAL A 153 2.23 -5.01 -31.01
N TYR A 154 3.46 -5.50 -30.96
CA TYR A 154 4.66 -4.83 -31.43
C TYR A 154 5.04 -5.39 -32.81
N PRO A 155 5.45 -4.52 -33.74
CA PRO A 155 5.85 -4.93 -35.08
C PRO A 155 7.06 -5.86 -35.06
#